data_AF-A0A356F8H2-F1
#
_entry.id   AF-A0A356F8H2-F1
#
_cell.length_a   1.000
_cell.length_b   1.000
_cell.length_c   1.000
_cell.angle_alpha   90.00
_cell.angle_beta   90.00
_cell.angle_gamma   90.00
#
_symmetry.space_group_name_H-M   'P 1'
#
loop_
_entity.id
_entity.type
_entity.pdbx_description
1 polymer ?
#
loop_
_entity_poly.entity_id
_entity_poly.type
_entity_poly.pdbx_seq_one_letter_code
_entity_poly.pdbx_strand_id
1 'polypeptide(L)' 'SCGKCFPCRIGTKRLTERLGGKSGPREMAQWEAEVRDIGKVMKATSACGLGMAAPLITDSLLKYFSEDVGRKLK' A
#
# COMPACT_ATOMS: atom_id res chain seq x y z
N SER A 1 -10.40 -6.61 -6.67
CA SER A 1 -10.07 -7.83 -5.89
C SER A 1 -11.17 -8.87 -6.11
N CYS A 2 -10.86 -10.15 -6.29
CA CYS A 2 -11.85 -11.23 -6.41
C CYS A 2 -12.34 -11.77 -5.04
N GLY A 3 -11.77 -11.31 -3.94
CA GLY A 3 -12.24 -11.61 -2.58
C GLY A 3 -11.69 -12.89 -1.92
N LYS A 4 -11.05 -13.81 -2.68
CA LYS A 4 -10.58 -15.11 -2.15
C LYS A 4 -9.50 -15.01 -1.06
N CYS A 5 -8.53 -14.11 -1.24
CA CYS A 5 -7.42 -13.95 -0.28
C CYS A 5 -7.70 -12.75 0.63
N PHE A 6 -7.76 -12.98 1.94
CA PHE A 6 -7.83 -11.91 2.96
C PHE A 6 -6.84 -10.76 2.73
N PRO A 7 -5.53 -11.01 2.52
CA PRO A 7 -4.53 -9.96 2.27
C PRO A 7 -4.86 -9.14 1.02
N CYS A 8 -5.27 -9.77 -0.08
CA CYS A 8 -5.65 -9.04 -1.30
C CYS A 8 -6.96 -8.27 -1.13
N ARG A 9 -7.97 -8.82 -0.43
CA ARG A 9 -9.27 -8.16 -0.24
C ARG A 9 -9.17 -6.91 0.62
N ILE A 10 -8.43 -6.98 1.72
CA ILE A 10 -8.32 -5.88 2.70
C ILE A 10 -7.14 -4.99 2.37
N GLY A 11 -6.00 -5.56 1.99
CA GLY A 11 -4.79 -4.82 1.65
C GLY A 11 -5.03 -3.82 0.51
N THR A 12 -5.73 -4.21 -0.56
CA THR A 12 -6.07 -3.24 -1.63
C THR A 12 -6.90 -2.08 -1.10
N LYS A 13 -7.86 -2.33 -0.21
CA LYS A 13 -8.68 -1.27 0.38
C LYS A 13 -7.84 -0.34 1.26
N ARG A 14 -6.98 -0.90 2.12
CA ARG A 14 -6.09 -0.11 2.98
C ARG A 14 -5.12 0.74 2.17
N LEU A 15 -4.49 0.17 1.15
CA LEU A 15 -3.61 0.93 0.25
C LEU A 15 -4.37 2.06 -0.46
N THR A 16 -5.60 1.82 -0.94
CA THR A 16 -6.44 2.89 -1.51
C THR A 16 -6.77 3.99 -0.49
N GLU A 17 -7.07 3.64 0.76
CA GLU A 17 -7.30 4.62 1.83
C GLU A 17 -6.05 5.47 2.10
N ARG A 18 -4.86 4.85 2.13
CA ARG A 18 -3.56 5.54 2.31
C ARG A 18 -3.22 6.46 1.15
N LEU A 19 -3.44 6.01 -0.08
CA LEU A 19 -3.24 6.82 -1.29
C LEU A 19 -4.26 7.96 -1.39
N GLY A 20 -5.47 7.77 -0.87
CA GLY A 20 -6.51 8.79 -0.85
C GLY A 20 -6.29 9.91 0.17
N GLY A 21 -5.35 9.77 1.10
CA GLY A 21 -5.00 10.79 2.09
C GLY A 21 -6.08 11.13 3.14
N LYS A 22 -7.26 10.50 3.05
CA LYS A 22 -8.37 10.71 3.99
C LYS A 22 -8.21 9.91 5.29
N SER A 23 -7.38 8.87 5.29
CA SER A 23 -7.19 7.96 6.42
C SER A 23 -5.77 7.39 6.45
N GLY A 24 -5.24 7.25 7.67
CA GLY A 24 -3.91 6.70 7.92
C GLY A 24 -2.94 7.74 8.49
N PRO A 25 -1.66 7.36 8.68
CA PRO A 25 -0.64 8.25 9.18
C PRO A 25 -0.38 9.42 8.24
N ARG A 26 -0.17 10.61 8.83
CA ARG A 26 0.29 11.82 8.11
C ARG A 26 1.80 12.01 8.21
N GLU A 27 2.43 11.31 9.13
CA GLU A 27 3.88 11.29 9.23
C GLU A 27 4.42 10.29 8.20
N MET A 28 5.42 10.72 7.42
CA MET A 28 5.93 9.98 6.26
C MET A 28 6.52 8.63 6.67
N ALA A 29 7.31 8.57 7.74
CA ALA A 29 7.93 7.32 8.17
C ALA A 29 6.88 6.29 8.64
N GLN A 30 5.84 6.73 9.35
CA GLN A 30 4.72 5.88 9.74
C GLN A 30 3.91 5.39 8.53
N TRP A 31 3.63 6.29 7.58
CA TRP A 31 2.90 5.95 6.36
C TRP A 31 3.68 4.93 5.52
N GLU A 32 4.98 5.17 5.34
CA GLU A 32 5.88 4.28 4.61
C GLU A 32 5.97 2.89 5.26
N ALA A 33 6.15 2.83 6.57
CA ALA A 33 6.20 1.57 7.30
C ALA A 33 4.91 0.76 7.11
N GLU A 34 3.75 1.42 7.18
CA GLU A 34 2.46 0.76 7.04
C GLU A 34 2.23 0.21 5.62
N VAL A 35 2.46 1.01 4.58
CA VAL A 35 2.24 0.54 3.19
C VAL A 35 3.23 -0.57 2.81
N ARG A 36 4.46 -0.52 3.33
CA ARG A 36 5.46 -1.59 3.13
C ARG A 36 5.04 -2.89 3.81
N ASP A 37 4.53 -2.83 5.03
CA ASP A 37 4.09 -4.03 5.74
C ASP A 37 2.89 -4.70 5.05
N ILE A 38 1.88 -3.88 4.68
CA ILE A 38 0.75 -4.34 3.86
C ILE A 38 1.25 -4.99 2.57
N GLY A 39 2.18 -4.34 1.87
CA GLY A 39 2.73 -4.85 0.61
C GLY A 39 3.50 -6.15 0.76
N LYS A 40 4.27 -6.30 1.84
CA LYS A 40 5.01 -7.53 2.16
C LYS A 40 4.05 -8.70 2.36
N VAL A 41 3.01 -8.51 3.18
CA VAL A 41 1.99 -9.55 3.43
C VAL A 41 1.26 -9.89 2.14
N MET A 42 0.82 -8.90 1.36
CA MET A 42 0.11 -9.10 0.09
C MET A 42 0.93 -9.92 -0.91
N LYS A 43 2.22 -9.63 -1.08
CA LYS A 43 3.11 -10.38 -1.98
C LYS A 43 3.34 -11.81 -1.51
N ALA A 44 3.50 -12.03 -0.20
CA ALA A 44 3.81 -13.35 0.33
C ALA A 44 2.61 -14.30 0.39
N THR A 45 1.39 -13.77 0.55
CA THR A 45 0.22 -14.59 0.95
C THR A 45 -0.96 -14.53 -0.02
N SER A 46 -0.86 -13.80 -1.13
CA SER A 46 -1.90 -13.78 -2.16
C SER A 46 -1.76 -14.95 -3.13
N ALA A 47 -2.86 -15.65 -3.41
CA ALA A 47 -2.87 -16.84 -4.26
C ALA A 47 -2.75 -16.56 -5.77
N CYS A 48 -2.76 -15.30 -6.23
CA CYS A 48 -2.67 -14.97 -7.65
C CYS A 48 -1.91 -13.65 -7.88
N GLY A 49 -1.52 -13.42 -9.14
CA GLY A 49 -0.69 -12.27 -9.55
C GLY A 49 -1.30 -10.90 -9.21
N LEU A 50 -2.63 -10.77 -9.21
CA LEU A 50 -3.28 -9.50 -8.85
C LEU A 50 -2.94 -9.07 -7.41
N GLY A 51 -3.02 -10.01 -6.45
CA GLY A 51 -2.75 -9.69 -5.05
C GLY A 51 -1.27 -9.40 -4.79
N MET A 52 -0.37 -10.07 -5.53
CA MET A 52 1.06 -9.80 -5.47
C MET A 52 1.45 -8.46 -6.12
N ALA A 53 0.79 -8.08 -7.21
CA ALA A 53 1.09 -6.88 -7.98
C ALA A 53 0.44 -5.60 -7.43
N ALA A 54 -0.71 -5.70 -6.76
CA ALA A 54 -1.41 -4.55 -6.20
C ALA A 54 -0.54 -3.61 -5.32
N PRO A 55 0.34 -4.09 -4.40
CA PRO A 55 1.19 -3.20 -3.62
C PRO A 55 2.37 -2.58 -4.39
N LEU A 56 2.63 -2.98 -5.64
CA LEU A 56 3.74 -2.42 -6.42
C LEU A 56 3.54 -0.93 -6.74
N ILE A 57 2.30 -0.43 -6.72
CA ILE A 57 2.01 1.00 -6.89
C ILE A 57 2.65 1.80 -5.75
N THR A 58 2.42 1.39 -4.50
CA THR A 58 3.02 2.05 -3.33
C THR A 58 4.53 1.88 -3.25
N ASP A 59 5.06 0.72 -3.66
CA ASP A 59 6.51 0.54 -3.74
C ASP A 59 7.16 1.46 -4.78
N SER A 60 6.51 1.60 -5.94
CA SER A 60 7.01 2.47 -7.01
C SER A 60 6.93 3.94 -6.63
N LEU A 61 5.86 4.36 -5.95
CA LEU A 61 5.73 5.70 -5.39
C LEU A 61 6.85 5.99 -4.39
N LEU A 62 7.12 5.08 -3.44
CA LEU A 62 8.22 5.25 -2.49
C LEU A 62 9.60 5.23 -3.16
N LYS A 63 9.76 4.47 -4.25
CA LYS A 63 11.05 4.37 -4.96
C LYS A 63 11.35 5.60 -5.80
N TYR A 64 10.37 6.14 -6.51
CA TYR A 64 10.58 7.18 -7.52
C TYR A 64 10.05 8.56 -7.13
N PHE A 65 9.15 8.64 -6.15
CA PHE A 65 8.41 9.86 -5.79
C PHE A 65 8.28 10.04 -4.27
N SER A 66 9.25 9.55 -3.48
CA SER A 66 9.21 9.64 -2.02
C SER A 66 9.06 11.07 -1.50
N GLU A 67 9.75 12.02 -2.13
CA GLU A 67 9.67 13.45 -1.80
C GLU A 67 8.27 14.03 -2.04
N ASP A 68 7.65 13.71 -3.18
CA ASP A 68 6.29 14.14 -3.51
C ASP A 68 5.24 13.55 -2.54
N VAL A 69 5.42 12.28 -2.16
CA VAL A 69 4.58 11.62 -1.16
C VAL A 69 4.70 12.33 0.19
N GLY A 70 5.92 12.56 0.67
CA GLY A 70 6.16 13.29 1.91
C GLY A 70 5.58 14.71 1.90
N ARG A 71 5.64 15.41 0.77
CA ARG A 71 5.02 16.74 0.60
C ARG A 71 3.50 16.70 0.66
N LYS A 72 2.86 15.66 0.13
CA LYS A 72 1.40 15.51 0.13
C LYS A 72 0.81 14.99 1.45
N LEU A 73 1.63 14.39 2.31
CA LEU A 73 1.20 13.89 3.62
C LEU A 73 1.16 14.98 4.71
N LYS A 74 1.92 16.08 4.52
CA LYS A 74 1.88 17.28 5.37
C LYS A 74 0.62 18.11 5.11
#